data_AF-A0A2W6E632-F1
#
_entry.id   AF-A0A2W6E632-F1
#
_cell.length_a   1.000
_cell.length_b   1.000
_cell.length_c   1.000
_cell.angle_alpha   90.00
_cell.angle_beta   90.00
_cell.angle_gamma   90.00
#
_symmetry.space_group_name_H-M   'P 1'
#
loop_
_entity.id
_entity.type
_entity.pdbx_description
1 polymer ?
#
loop_
_entity_poly.entity_id
_entity_poly.type
_entity_poly.pdbx_seq_one_letter_code
_entity_poly.pdbx_strand_id
1 'polypeptide(L)'
;MVNGERYDRYSRALRDLARPKLLDNRVSYRLLDVQWSGPRGMLGFNYTSYFDVLDVGEALGHEFTQAWLTAGQKRPSFADLPFRRSITDPFDLSARSMLPSINTLTIRRDCIEGHRMYLHRRDAKSVAAAGGMYHVVPAGVFQPAALAPAHQTNDFSLWRNVQREFSEEFLGNDEHDGNSVDPIAYDTDEPFVSFERARQAGDFRVFACAMVLEPLTLWVELLTVAVIAAPVFDALFSNMVAVNEEGAAVSTEAGRPTVGIPFTEAARERLRTEPLSPISRACIELAWRYRHQLLGP
;
A
#
# COMPACT_ATOMS: atom_id res chain seq x y z
N MET A 1 18.35 -13.30 -28.62
CA MET A 1 19.58 -12.80 -27.97
C MET A 1 19.42 -11.31 -27.85
N VAL A 2 19.32 -10.78 -26.62
CA VAL A 2 19.29 -9.32 -26.42
C VAL A 2 20.71 -8.84 -26.72
N ASN A 3 20.89 -8.07 -27.78
CA ASN A 3 22.13 -7.32 -28.01
C ASN A 3 22.40 -6.54 -26.72
N GLY A 4 23.59 -6.63 -26.12
CA GLY A 4 23.92 -6.05 -24.80
C GLY A 4 23.88 -4.52 -24.71
N GLU A 5 22.93 -3.88 -25.40
CA GLU A 5 22.58 -2.48 -25.32
C GLU A 5 22.12 -2.13 -23.90
N ARG A 6 22.56 -0.96 -23.44
CA ARG A 6 22.19 -0.44 -22.13
C ARG A 6 20.80 0.17 -22.21
N TYR A 7 19.95 -0.15 -21.25
CA TYR A 7 18.67 0.52 -21.08
C TYR A 7 18.88 1.90 -20.44
N ASP A 8 18.13 2.88 -20.94
CA ASP A 8 18.10 4.25 -20.45
C ASP A 8 17.10 4.44 -19.30
N ARG A 9 16.15 3.52 -19.15
CA ARG A 9 15.11 3.51 -18.11
C ARG A 9 14.92 2.12 -17.52
N TYR A 10 14.68 2.06 -16.21
CA TYR A 10 14.45 0.79 -15.53
C TYR A 10 13.15 0.11 -15.98
N SER A 11 12.05 0.85 -16.12
CA SER A 11 10.76 0.35 -16.62
C SER A 11 10.89 -0.33 -18.00
N ARG A 12 11.77 0.19 -18.86
CA ARG A 12 12.09 -0.41 -20.17
C ARG A 12 12.83 -1.73 -20.01
N ALA A 13 13.86 -1.76 -19.15
CA ALA A 13 14.58 -2.99 -18.83
C ALA A 13 13.63 -4.05 -18.22
N LEU A 14 12.78 -3.65 -17.27
CA LEU A 14 11.81 -4.53 -16.63
C LEU A 14 10.84 -5.12 -17.65
N ARG A 15 10.26 -4.29 -18.54
CA ARG A 15 9.36 -4.75 -19.61
C ARG A 15 10.02 -5.72 -20.58
N ASP A 16 11.28 -5.49 -20.94
CA ASP A 16 11.92 -6.25 -22.00
C ASP A 16 12.63 -7.52 -21.46
N LEU A 17 13.01 -7.53 -20.17
CA LEU A 17 13.79 -8.62 -19.55
C LEU A 17 13.00 -9.46 -18.53
N ALA A 18 12.05 -8.87 -17.81
CA ALA A 18 11.38 -9.50 -16.66
C ALA A 18 9.96 -8.97 -16.46
N ARG A 19 9.16 -8.88 -17.53
CA ARG A 19 7.84 -8.25 -17.51
C ARG A 19 6.90 -8.96 -16.52
N PRO A 20 6.40 -8.29 -15.47
CA PRO A 20 5.35 -8.86 -14.63
C PRO A 20 4.00 -8.88 -15.36
N LYS A 21 3.04 -9.67 -14.85
CA LYS A 21 1.68 -9.79 -15.42
C LYS A 21 1.02 -8.40 -15.53
N LEU A 22 1.16 -7.59 -14.48
CA LEU A 22 0.67 -6.23 -14.39
C LEU A 22 1.87 -5.26 -14.46
N LEU A 23 2.05 -4.64 -15.62
CA LEU A 23 3.01 -3.54 -15.82
C LEU A 23 2.38 -2.53 -16.77
N ASP A 24 1.75 -1.51 -16.19
CA ASP A 24 1.12 -0.43 -16.95
C ASP A 24 1.60 0.94 -16.44
N ASN A 25 1.75 1.89 -17.36
CA ASN A 25 2.17 3.24 -17.03
C ASN A 25 0.96 4.16 -16.83
N ARG A 26 0.30 3.99 -15.69
CA ARG A 26 -0.91 4.73 -15.36
C ARG A 26 -0.58 6.17 -14.91
N VAL A 27 -1.49 7.10 -15.20
CA VAL A 27 -1.51 8.42 -14.58
C VAL A 27 -1.73 8.24 -13.08
N SER A 28 -1.07 9.05 -12.26
CA SER A 28 -1.16 8.96 -10.81
C SER A 28 -1.06 10.33 -10.14
N TYR A 29 -1.49 10.42 -8.87
CA TYR A 29 -1.44 11.68 -8.13
C TYR A 29 -0.07 11.83 -7.45
N ARG A 30 0.74 12.74 -7.99
CA ARG A 30 2.04 13.11 -7.44
C ARG A 30 1.87 13.91 -6.16
N LEU A 31 2.50 13.48 -5.07
CA LEU A 31 2.60 14.26 -3.85
C LEU A 31 3.63 15.39 -3.99
N LEU A 32 3.28 16.60 -3.56
CA LEU A 32 4.13 17.80 -3.63
C LEU A 32 4.37 18.44 -2.26
N ASP A 33 3.44 18.28 -1.33
CA ASP A 33 3.52 18.91 -0.01
C ASP A 33 2.76 18.08 1.02
N VAL A 34 3.24 18.14 2.26
CA VAL A 34 2.67 17.46 3.41
C VAL A 34 2.74 18.39 4.61
N GLN A 35 1.58 18.85 5.07
CA GLN A 35 1.47 19.69 6.26
C GLN A 35 0.57 19.02 7.27
N TRP A 36 1.05 18.84 8.50
CA TRP A 36 0.26 18.31 9.62
C TRP A 36 -0.01 19.41 10.64
N SER A 37 -1.25 19.50 11.12
CA SER A 37 -1.69 20.43 12.16
C SER A 37 -2.60 19.69 13.14
N GLY A 38 -2.00 19.08 14.15
CA GLY A 38 -2.71 18.27 15.15
C GLY A 38 -3.44 17.10 14.50
N PRO A 39 -4.77 16.94 14.66
CA PRO A 39 -5.52 15.83 14.10
C PRO A 39 -5.86 16.00 12.60
N ARG A 40 -5.42 17.09 11.97
CA ARG A 40 -5.69 17.39 10.56
C ARG A 40 -4.40 17.53 9.78
N GLY A 41 -4.48 17.37 8.48
CA GLY A 41 -3.37 17.64 7.57
C GLY A 41 -3.86 18.14 6.22
N MET A 42 -2.94 18.71 5.46
CA MET A 42 -3.13 19.12 4.07
C MET A 42 -2.04 18.46 3.24
N LEU A 43 -2.45 17.88 2.11
CA LEU A 43 -1.55 17.26 1.15
C LEU A 43 -1.70 17.99 -0.19
N GLY A 44 -0.58 18.41 -0.77
CA GLY A 44 -0.53 19.03 -2.09
C GLY A 44 -0.30 17.98 -3.17
N PHE A 45 -1.05 18.05 -4.27
CA PHE A 45 -0.91 17.09 -5.38
C PHE A 45 -0.80 17.75 -6.75
N ASN A 46 -0.17 17.05 -7.68
CA ASN A 46 -0.23 17.26 -9.12
C ASN A 46 -0.25 15.88 -9.81
N TYR A 47 -0.06 15.78 -11.12
CA TYR A 47 0.00 14.52 -11.85
C TYR A 47 1.43 14.03 -12.06
N THR A 48 1.59 12.71 -12.11
CA THR A 48 2.78 11.98 -12.58
C THR A 48 2.33 10.70 -13.30
N SER A 49 3.25 9.91 -13.83
CA SER A 49 2.99 8.51 -14.21
C SER A 49 3.68 7.52 -13.27
N TYR A 50 3.18 6.29 -13.20
CA TYR A 50 3.77 5.21 -12.39
C TYR A 50 5.25 4.96 -12.74
N PHE A 51 5.60 4.96 -14.03
CA PHE A 51 6.97 4.72 -14.47
C PHE A 51 7.93 5.84 -14.10
N ASP A 52 7.48 7.10 -14.00
CA ASP A 52 8.34 8.20 -13.55
C ASP A 52 8.89 7.99 -12.13
N VAL A 53 8.13 7.28 -11.28
CA VAL A 53 8.55 6.94 -9.92
C VAL A 53 9.30 5.61 -9.89
N LEU A 54 8.82 4.61 -10.63
CA LEU A 54 9.47 3.30 -10.76
C LEU A 54 10.90 3.41 -11.30
N ASP A 55 11.12 4.26 -12.31
CA ASP A 55 12.41 4.46 -12.98
C ASP A 55 13.51 4.98 -12.02
N VAL A 56 13.11 5.59 -10.90
CA VAL A 56 14.02 6.08 -9.86
C VAL A 56 14.05 5.11 -8.69
N GLY A 57 12.90 4.79 -8.09
CA GLY A 57 12.84 4.08 -6.81
C GLY A 57 13.40 2.67 -6.88
N GLU A 58 13.01 1.90 -7.89
CA GLU A 58 13.54 0.55 -8.08
C GLU A 58 15.01 0.57 -8.52
N ALA A 59 15.41 1.53 -9.35
CA ALA A 59 16.80 1.70 -9.74
C ALA A 59 17.72 1.96 -8.53
N LEU A 60 17.27 2.71 -7.52
CA LEU A 60 17.97 2.87 -6.24
C LEU A 60 18.09 1.55 -5.47
N GLY A 61 17.01 0.77 -5.44
CA GLY A 61 17.00 -0.56 -4.83
C GLY A 61 17.99 -1.52 -5.49
N HIS A 62 18.06 -1.53 -6.82
CA HIS A 62 19.01 -2.33 -7.60
C HIS A 62 20.45 -1.86 -7.42
N GLU A 63 20.71 -0.55 -7.42
CA GLU A 63 22.04 0.00 -7.13
C GLU A 63 22.53 -0.47 -5.74
N PHE A 64 21.67 -0.31 -4.73
CA PHE A 64 21.99 -0.73 -3.37
C PHE A 64 22.25 -2.24 -3.29
N THR A 65 21.40 -3.04 -3.93
CA THR A 65 21.54 -4.51 -3.95
C THR A 65 22.84 -4.94 -4.62
N GLN A 66 23.18 -4.34 -5.76
CA GLN A 66 24.43 -4.63 -6.47
C GLN A 66 25.66 -4.28 -5.63
N ALA A 67 25.65 -3.10 -4.99
CA ALA A 67 26.75 -2.68 -4.12
C ALA A 67 26.87 -3.59 -2.88
N TRP A 68 25.75 -4.00 -2.28
CA TRP A 68 25.70 -4.91 -1.14
C TRP A 68 26.26 -6.29 -1.48
N LEU A 69 25.89 -6.84 -2.65
CA LEU A 69 26.44 -8.11 -3.14
C LEU A 69 27.95 -8.03 -3.38
N THR A 70 28.41 -6.95 -4.01
CA THR A 70 29.83 -6.72 -4.31
C THR A 70 30.66 -6.57 -3.03
N ALA A 71 30.10 -5.96 -1.99
CA ALA A 71 30.72 -5.83 -0.68
C ALA A 71 30.67 -7.11 0.18
N GLY A 72 30.21 -8.24 -0.37
CA GLY A 72 30.08 -9.49 0.38
C GLY A 72 29.00 -9.40 1.46
N GLN A 73 27.84 -8.85 1.10
CA GLN A 73 26.67 -8.67 1.98
C GLN A 73 26.88 -7.71 3.15
N LYS A 74 27.85 -6.79 3.03
CA LYS A 74 28.06 -5.70 3.99
C LYS A 74 27.32 -4.45 3.51
N ARG A 75 26.83 -3.65 4.46
CA ARG A 75 26.13 -2.40 4.16
C ARG A 75 27.05 -1.49 3.30
N PRO A 76 26.63 -1.10 2.08
CA PRO A 76 27.40 -0.20 1.24
C PRO A 76 27.56 1.20 1.85
N SER A 77 28.64 1.88 1.49
CA SER A 77 28.81 3.31 1.79
C SER A 77 28.15 4.17 0.72
N PHE A 78 27.91 5.46 0.99
CA PHE A 78 27.44 6.39 -0.05
C PHE A 78 28.42 6.56 -1.22
N ALA A 79 29.71 6.22 -1.04
CA ALA A 79 30.67 6.27 -2.12
C ALA A 79 30.35 5.25 -3.22
N ASP A 80 29.75 4.11 -2.81
CA ASP A 80 29.38 2.98 -3.66
C ASP A 80 28.01 3.16 -4.33
N LEU A 81 27.30 4.25 -4.03
CA LEU A 81 25.91 4.51 -4.45
C LEU A 81 25.80 5.85 -5.20
N PRO A 82 26.44 6.00 -6.38
CA PRO A 82 26.45 7.26 -7.13
C PRO A 82 25.06 7.77 -7.53
N PHE A 83 24.13 6.90 -7.93
CA PHE A 83 22.77 7.30 -8.27
C PHE A 83 22.01 7.77 -7.04
N ARG A 84 22.06 7.03 -5.92
CA ARG A 84 21.46 7.47 -4.65
C ARG A 84 22.03 8.79 -4.15
N ARG A 85 23.34 8.99 -4.28
CA ARG A 85 24.02 10.24 -3.90
C ARG A 85 23.62 11.43 -4.77
N SER A 86 23.10 11.21 -5.98
CA SER A 86 22.56 12.29 -6.80
C SER A 86 21.27 12.88 -6.23
N ILE A 87 20.56 12.13 -5.38
CA ILE A 87 19.39 12.60 -4.63
C ILE A 87 19.88 13.33 -3.38
N THR A 88 19.94 14.66 -3.47
CA THR A 88 20.53 15.50 -2.42
C THR A 88 19.67 15.50 -1.16
N ASP A 89 18.38 15.79 -1.30
CA ASP A 89 17.40 15.71 -0.21
C ASP A 89 16.30 14.70 -0.58
N PRO A 90 16.21 13.55 0.10
CA PRO A 90 15.16 12.57 -0.18
C PRO A 90 13.76 13.04 0.25
N PHE A 91 13.66 14.11 1.06
CA PHE A 91 12.42 14.71 1.54
C PHE A 91 11.96 15.92 0.71
N ASP A 92 12.74 16.36 -0.28
CA ASP A 92 12.27 17.35 -1.24
C ASP A 92 11.28 16.69 -2.22
N LEU A 93 9.99 16.80 -1.89
CA LEU A 93 8.87 16.25 -2.67
C LEU A 93 8.74 16.91 -4.06
N SER A 94 9.33 18.08 -4.24
CA SER A 94 9.31 18.83 -5.50
C SER A 94 10.45 18.42 -6.44
N ALA A 95 11.58 17.94 -5.90
CA ALA A 95 12.77 17.57 -6.68
C ALA A 95 12.57 16.35 -7.58
N ARG A 96 11.59 15.49 -7.29
CA ARG A 96 11.30 14.29 -8.08
C ARG A 96 9.84 13.89 -8.01
N SER A 97 9.39 13.08 -8.96
CA SER A 97 8.06 12.46 -8.88
C SER A 97 7.96 11.56 -7.65
N MET A 98 6.84 11.70 -6.94
CA MET A 98 6.53 11.07 -5.67
C MET A 98 5.12 10.53 -5.76
N LEU A 99 4.96 9.21 -5.79
CA LEU A 99 3.66 8.57 -5.91
C LEU A 99 3.35 7.84 -4.61
N PRO A 100 2.44 8.37 -3.76
CA PRO A 100 2.12 7.74 -2.50
C PRO A 100 1.36 6.44 -2.71
N SER A 101 1.80 5.40 -2.01
CA SER A 101 0.94 4.25 -1.70
C SER A 101 0.21 4.49 -0.39
N ILE A 102 -1.04 4.05 -0.30
CA ILE A 102 -1.84 4.07 0.93
C ILE A 102 -1.88 2.65 1.48
N ASN A 103 -1.31 2.46 2.67
CA ASN A 103 -1.14 1.14 3.27
C ASN A 103 -1.95 1.06 4.57
N THR A 104 -3.02 0.26 4.55
CA THR A 104 -4.03 0.24 5.60
C THR A 104 -3.93 -1.02 6.44
N LEU A 105 -3.59 -0.88 7.73
CA LEU A 105 -3.78 -1.98 8.68
C LEU A 105 -5.26 -2.07 9.07
N THR A 106 -5.90 -3.17 8.70
CA THR A 106 -7.29 -3.43 9.07
C THR A 106 -7.40 -4.11 10.43
N ILE A 107 -8.21 -3.54 11.32
CA ILE A 107 -8.52 -4.07 12.66
C ILE A 107 -10.03 -4.28 12.78
N ARG A 108 -10.45 -5.54 12.93
CA ARG A 108 -11.79 -5.91 13.40
C ARG A 108 -11.84 -5.70 14.92
N ARG A 109 -12.61 -4.70 15.36
CA ARG A 109 -12.77 -4.32 16.76
C ARG A 109 -13.91 -5.11 17.41
N ASP A 110 -13.53 -6.08 18.23
CA ASP A 110 -14.44 -6.86 19.07
C ASP A 110 -14.03 -6.77 20.55
N CYS A 111 -14.92 -6.26 21.41
CA CYS A 111 -14.66 -6.16 22.85
C CYS A 111 -14.99 -7.44 23.63
N ILE A 112 -15.62 -8.43 22.99
CA ILE A 112 -16.04 -9.70 23.59
C ILE A 112 -15.03 -10.79 23.24
N GLU A 113 -14.79 -11.02 21.95
CA GLU A 113 -13.89 -12.08 21.47
C GLU A 113 -12.43 -11.62 21.32
N GLY A 114 -12.20 -10.31 21.46
CA GLY A 114 -10.90 -9.68 21.27
C GLY A 114 -10.66 -9.22 19.83
N HIS A 115 -9.90 -8.13 19.70
CA HIS A 115 -9.64 -7.50 18.41
C HIS A 115 -8.74 -8.37 17.50
N ARG A 116 -8.98 -8.31 16.20
CA ARG A 116 -8.20 -9.02 15.17
C ARG A 116 -7.63 -8.03 14.17
N MET A 117 -6.42 -8.27 13.70
CA MET A 117 -5.79 -7.53 12.61
C MET A 117 -5.55 -8.44 11.40
N TYR A 118 -5.55 -7.86 10.21
CA TYR A 118 -5.43 -8.60 8.96
C TYR A 118 -4.16 -8.20 8.22
N LEU A 119 -3.48 -9.21 7.69
CA LEU A 119 -2.30 -9.09 6.84
C LEU A 119 -2.49 -9.99 5.62
N HIS A 120 -1.85 -9.62 4.52
CA HIS A 120 -1.84 -10.39 3.28
C HIS A 120 -0.43 -10.86 2.98
N ARG A 121 -0.28 -12.05 2.42
CA ARG A 121 1.02 -12.53 1.93
C ARG A 121 1.05 -12.37 0.42
N ARG A 122 1.85 -11.40 -0.05
CA ARG A 122 2.01 -11.11 -1.47
C ARG A 122 2.61 -12.32 -2.20
N ASP A 123 1.98 -12.73 -3.30
CA ASP A 123 2.59 -13.74 -4.19
C ASP A 123 3.83 -13.13 -4.85
N ALA A 124 5.00 -13.77 -4.64
CA ALA A 124 6.26 -13.32 -5.22
C ALA A 124 6.27 -13.32 -6.76
N LYS A 125 5.31 -13.97 -7.42
CA LYS A 125 5.18 -14.00 -8.88
C LYS A 125 4.27 -12.92 -9.46
N SER A 126 3.43 -12.28 -8.65
CA SER A 126 2.41 -11.34 -9.13
C SER A 126 2.83 -9.87 -9.04
N VAL A 127 3.77 -9.51 -8.16
CA VAL A 127 4.12 -8.10 -7.87
C VAL A 127 5.54 -7.73 -8.30
N ALA A 128 5.71 -6.49 -8.78
CA ALA A 128 7.00 -5.94 -9.19
C ALA A 128 7.93 -5.61 -8.01
N ALA A 129 7.38 -5.38 -6.81
CA ALA A 129 8.11 -5.01 -5.61
C ALA A 129 7.63 -5.81 -4.37
N ALA A 130 8.54 -6.13 -3.45
CA ALA A 130 8.27 -6.74 -2.13
C ALA A 130 7.57 -8.13 -2.13
N GLY A 131 7.82 -8.98 -3.12
CA GLY A 131 7.26 -10.34 -3.20
C GLY A 131 7.65 -11.27 -2.03
N GLY A 132 6.70 -12.10 -1.57
CA GLY A 132 6.93 -13.12 -0.53
C GLY A 132 6.91 -12.62 0.92
N MET A 133 6.72 -11.32 1.14
CA MET A 133 6.57 -10.72 2.47
C MET A 133 5.09 -10.64 2.90
N TYR A 134 4.86 -10.61 4.20
CA TYR A 134 3.59 -10.18 4.77
C TYR A 134 3.45 -8.66 4.64
N HIS A 135 2.34 -8.23 4.05
CA HIS A 135 1.97 -6.84 3.89
C HIS A 135 0.67 -6.52 4.64
N VAL A 136 0.40 -5.22 4.87
CA VAL A 136 -0.93 -4.83 5.39
C VAL A 136 -1.94 -4.91 4.27
N VAL A 137 -3.21 -5.06 4.64
CA VAL A 137 -4.31 -5.24 3.69
C VAL A 137 -5.49 -4.37 4.14
N PRO A 138 -6.02 -3.49 3.27
CA PRO A 138 -5.58 -3.26 1.88
C PRO A 138 -4.35 -2.34 1.73
N ALA A 139 -3.70 -2.38 0.58
CA ALA A 139 -2.57 -1.51 0.23
C ALA A 139 -2.45 -1.26 -1.29
N GLY A 140 -2.61 0.00 -1.69
CA GLY A 140 -2.57 0.37 -3.11
C GLY A 140 -1.92 1.71 -3.41
N VAL A 141 -1.58 1.89 -4.67
CA VAL A 141 -1.02 3.14 -5.18
C VAL A 141 -2.13 4.18 -5.34
N PHE A 142 -1.90 5.43 -4.93
CA PHE A 142 -2.91 6.49 -5.06
C PHE A 142 -3.00 6.99 -6.51
N GLN A 143 -3.89 6.33 -7.27
CA GLN A 143 -4.10 6.58 -8.70
C GLN A 143 -5.59 6.54 -9.08
N PRO A 144 -6.00 7.23 -10.16
CA PRO A 144 -7.34 7.08 -10.74
C PRO A 144 -7.59 5.68 -11.31
N ALA A 145 -8.86 5.29 -11.34
CA ALA A 145 -9.36 4.06 -11.95
C ALA A 145 -9.08 4.03 -13.46
N ALA A 146 -9.26 5.18 -14.13
CA ALA A 146 -9.03 5.31 -15.56
C ALA A 146 -8.45 6.68 -15.96
N LEU A 147 -8.02 6.78 -17.22
CA LEU A 147 -7.37 7.97 -17.76
C LEU A 147 -8.32 9.15 -18.00
N ALA A 148 -9.62 8.91 -18.22
CA ALA A 148 -10.55 9.97 -18.55
C ALA A 148 -10.69 11.00 -17.40
N PRO A 149 -10.75 12.32 -17.67
CA PRO A 149 -10.76 13.37 -16.63
C PRO A 149 -11.84 13.21 -15.55
N ALA A 150 -12.99 12.63 -15.92
CA ALA A 150 -14.07 12.34 -15.00
C ALA A 150 -13.66 11.33 -13.91
N HIS A 151 -12.89 10.28 -14.26
CA HIS A 151 -12.35 9.32 -13.30
C HIS A 151 -11.29 9.97 -12.40
N GLN A 152 -10.44 10.82 -12.98
CA GLN A 152 -9.42 11.54 -12.20
C GLN A 152 -10.05 12.44 -11.13
N THR A 153 -11.10 13.18 -11.49
CA THR A 153 -11.78 14.04 -10.50
C THR A 153 -12.53 13.18 -9.46
N ASN A 154 -13.18 12.10 -9.91
CA ASN A 154 -13.96 11.21 -9.04
C ASN A 154 -13.06 10.45 -8.05
N ASP A 155 -11.87 10.02 -8.46
CA ASP A 155 -10.99 9.19 -7.64
C ASP A 155 -9.93 9.99 -6.87
N PHE A 156 -9.92 11.32 -6.98
CA PHE A 156 -9.05 12.17 -6.17
C PHE A 156 -9.54 12.27 -4.73
N SER A 157 -9.54 11.13 -4.03
CA SER A 157 -9.95 10.97 -2.64
C SER A 157 -9.22 9.78 -2.04
N LEU A 158 -8.46 10.04 -0.96
CA LEU A 158 -7.75 8.99 -0.22
C LEU A 158 -8.72 7.89 0.25
N TRP A 159 -9.93 8.27 0.67
CA TRP A 159 -10.94 7.32 1.11
C TRP A 159 -11.47 6.47 -0.05
N ARG A 160 -11.70 7.05 -1.23
CA ARG A 160 -12.13 6.29 -2.40
C ARG A 160 -11.07 5.30 -2.86
N ASN A 161 -9.79 5.67 -2.80
CA ASN A 161 -8.71 4.73 -3.03
C ASN A 161 -8.77 3.57 -2.02
N VAL A 162 -8.79 3.84 -0.70
CA VAL A 162 -8.92 2.79 0.33
C VAL A 162 -10.14 1.88 0.09
N GLN A 163 -11.29 2.44 -0.30
CA GLN A 163 -12.49 1.64 -0.60
C GLN A 163 -12.30 0.69 -1.79
N ARG A 164 -11.66 1.14 -2.88
CA ARG A 164 -11.37 0.26 -4.02
C ARG A 164 -10.44 -0.87 -3.62
N GLU A 165 -9.38 -0.56 -2.88
CA GLU A 165 -8.46 -1.60 -2.41
C GLU A 165 -9.15 -2.59 -1.45
N PHE A 166 -10.11 -2.16 -0.62
CA PHE A 166 -10.95 -3.09 0.13
C PHE A 166 -11.83 -3.96 -0.79
N SER A 167 -12.45 -3.37 -1.81
CA SER A 167 -13.26 -4.11 -2.78
C SER A 167 -12.44 -5.17 -3.51
N GLU A 168 -11.25 -4.81 -3.95
CA GLU A 168 -10.36 -5.68 -4.73
C GLU A 168 -9.69 -6.72 -3.81
N GLU A 169 -9.06 -6.27 -2.71
CA GLU A 169 -8.26 -7.17 -1.88
C GLU A 169 -9.10 -8.05 -0.93
N PHE A 170 -10.14 -7.52 -0.29
CA PHE A 170 -10.97 -8.29 0.64
C PHE A 170 -12.07 -9.06 -0.09
N LEU A 171 -12.73 -8.45 -1.07
CA LEU A 171 -13.90 -9.06 -1.73
C LEU A 171 -13.55 -9.75 -3.05
N GLY A 172 -12.34 -9.57 -3.57
CA GLY A 172 -11.90 -10.21 -4.82
C GLY A 172 -12.67 -9.71 -6.04
N ASN A 173 -13.25 -8.52 -5.96
CA ASN A 173 -13.83 -7.87 -7.14
C ASN A 173 -12.72 -7.50 -8.11
N ASP A 174 -13.02 -7.49 -9.40
CA ASP A 174 -12.05 -7.10 -10.43
C ASP A 174 -11.52 -5.68 -10.16
N GLU A 175 -10.26 -5.43 -10.54
CA GLU A 175 -9.73 -4.08 -10.56
C GLU A 175 -10.67 -3.19 -11.37
N HIS A 176 -11.00 -2.01 -10.83
CA HIS A 176 -11.80 -1.03 -11.56
C HIS A 176 -10.91 -0.32 -12.59
N ASP A 177 -10.25 -1.07 -13.46
CA ASP A 177 -9.34 -0.53 -14.45
C ASP A 177 -10.08 0.08 -15.64
N GLY A 178 -9.66 1.29 -16.00
CA GLY A 178 -9.42 1.82 -17.35
C GLY A 178 -10.51 1.83 -18.42
N ASN A 179 -11.31 0.78 -18.53
CA ASN A 179 -12.10 0.46 -19.73
C ASN A 179 -13.57 0.87 -19.63
N SER A 180 -14.06 1.20 -18.43
CA SER A 180 -15.39 1.79 -18.28
C SER A 180 -15.37 3.25 -18.76
N VAL A 181 -16.35 3.61 -19.58
CA VAL A 181 -16.59 5.01 -20.01
C VAL A 181 -17.08 5.86 -18.83
N ASP A 182 -17.80 5.24 -17.91
CA ASP A 182 -18.43 5.90 -16.78
C ASP A 182 -17.58 5.76 -15.50
N PRO A 183 -17.40 6.84 -14.72
CA PRO A 183 -16.77 6.78 -13.40
C PRO A 183 -17.53 5.88 -12.42
N ILE A 184 -16.80 5.32 -11.46
CA ILE A 184 -17.37 4.51 -10.37
C ILE A 184 -18.41 5.34 -9.58
N ALA A 185 -19.62 4.81 -9.41
CA ALA A 185 -20.68 5.45 -8.64
C ALA A 185 -20.60 5.07 -7.15
N TYR A 186 -19.63 5.68 -6.44
CA TYR A 186 -19.35 5.38 -5.02
C TYR A 186 -20.54 5.58 -4.06
N ASP A 187 -21.56 6.33 -4.46
CA ASP A 187 -22.74 6.63 -3.66
C ASP A 187 -23.90 5.63 -3.87
N THR A 188 -23.85 4.83 -4.93
CA THR A 188 -24.92 3.86 -5.26
C THR A 188 -24.43 2.43 -5.35
N ASP A 189 -23.19 2.22 -5.77
CA ASP A 189 -22.70 0.88 -6.08
C ASP A 189 -22.18 0.19 -4.81
N GLU A 190 -22.47 -1.11 -4.69
CA GLU A 190 -21.83 -1.95 -3.67
C GLU A 190 -20.43 -2.37 -4.15
N PRO A 191 -19.44 -2.47 -3.24
CA PRO A 191 -19.54 -2.35 -1.78
C PRO A 191 -19.42 -0.90 -1.26
N PHE A 192 -19.20 0.08 -2.14
CA PHE A 192 -18.81 1.45 -1.81
C PHE A 192 -19.85 2.18 -0.95
N VAL A 193 -21.13 2.10 -1.33
CA VAL A 193 -22.22 2.73 -0.59
C VAL A 193 -22.33 2.17 0.84
N SER A 194 -22.08 0.87 1.03
CA SER A 194 -22.08 0.24 2.36
C SER A 194 -20.87 0.64 3.20
N PHE A 195 -19.68 0.75 2.59
CA PHE A 195 -18.50 1.30 3.27
C PHE A 195 -18.73 2.73 3.75
N GLU A 196 -19.29 3.60 2.90
CA GLU A 196 -19.55 4.99 3.27
C GLU A 196 -20.62 5.09 4.36
N ARG A 197 -21.70 4.30 4.29
CA ARG A 197 -22.71 4.23 5.37
C ARG A 197 -22.10 3.82 6.71
N ALA A 198 -21.28 2.77 6.72
CA ALA A 198 -20.58 2.32 7.93
C ALA A 198 -19.62 3.38 8.48
N ARG A 199 -18.94 4.12 7.59
CA ARG A 199 -18.05 5.21 7.97
C ARG A 199 -18.80 6.39 8.59
N GLN A 200 -19.94 6.77 8.00
CA GLN A 200 -20.80 7.84 8.52
C GLN A 200 -21.43 7.47 9.87
N ALA A 201 -21.75 6.19 10.09
CA ALA A 201 -22.24 5.68 11.36
C ALA A 201 -21.16 5.66 12.47
N GLY A 202 -19.87 5.78 12.10
CA GLY A 202 -18.75 5.72 13.03
C GLY A 202 -18.27 4.29 13.33
N ASP A 203 -18.88 3.27 12.73
CA ASP A 203 -18.51 1.86 12.91
C ASP A 203 -17.34 1.43 12.00
N PHE A 204 -17.02 2.21 10.97
CA PHE A 204 -15.82 2.06 10.15
C PHE A 204 -15.01 3.36 10.21
N ARG A 205 -13.93 3.38 10.99
CA ARG A 205 -13.08 4.57 11.16
C ARG A 205 -11.72 4.34 10.52
N VAL A 206 -11.25 5.31 9.73
CA VAL A 206 -9.92 5.28 9.12
C VAL A 206 -9.08 6.42 9.66
N PHE A 207 -7.87 6.10 10.11
CA PHE A 207 -6.92 7.04 10.69
C PHE A 207 -5.69 7.13 9.82
N ALA A 208 -5.22 8.35 9.51
CA ALA A 208 -3.88 8.57 8.98
C ALA A 208 -2.88 8.62 10.14
N CYS A 209 -1.90 7.72 10.13
CA CYS A 209 -0.93 7.59 11.22
C CYS A 209 0.39 8.29 10.91
N ALA A 210 0.90 8.15 9.68
CA ALA A 210 2.15 8.77 9.26
C ALA A 210 2.24 8.87 7.74
N MET A 211 2.94 9.88 7.25
CA MET A 211 3.54 9.86 5.91
C MET A 211 5.00 9.51 6.07
N VAL A 212 5.47 8.45 5.40
CA VAL A 212 6.82 7.94 5.54
C VAL A 212 7.50 7.79 4.18
N LEU A 213 8.82 7.68 4.22
CA LEU A 213 9.64 7.37 3.06
C LEU A 213 10.37 6.06 3.32
N GLU A 214 10.17 5.07 2.46
CA GLU A 214 10.88 3.79 2.56
C GLU A 214 12.37 4.02 2.22
N PRO A 215 13.31 3.68 3.12
CA PRO A 215 14.69 4.11 2.96
C PRO A 215 15.41 3.46 1.78
N LEU A 216 15.07 2.25 1.33
CA LEU A 216 15.78 1.60 0.22
C LEU A 216 15.43 2.23 -1.14
N THR A 217 14.14 2.32 -1.43
CA THR A 217 13.55 2.75 -2.70
C THR A 217 13.18 4.23 -2.73
N LEU A 218 13.11 4.88 -1.57
CA LEU A 218 12.57 6.22 -1.39
C LEU A 218 11.11 6.36 -1.86
N TRP A 219 10.35 5.25 -1.84
CA TRP A 219 8.92 5.27 -2.09
C TRP A 219 8.22 6.00 -0.93
N VAL A 220 7.24 6.83 -1.26
CA VAL A 220 6.47 7.58 -0.25
C VAL A 220 5.20 6.81 0.09
N GLU A 221 4.87 6.72 1.37
CA GLU A 221 3.82 5.85 1.86
C GLU A 221 3.00 6.51 2.95
N LEU A 222 1.67 6.55 2.76
CA LEU A 222 0.71 6.96 3.77
C LEU A 222 0.30 5.72 4.57
N LEU A 223 0.68 5.68 5.83
CA LEU A 223 0.31 4.61 6.75
C LEU A 223 -1.04 4.94 7.39
N THR A 224 -2.01 4.05 7.20
CA THR A 224 -3.36 4.20 7.75
C THR A 224 -3.76 3.00 8.59
N VAL A 225 -4.74 3.19 9.47
CA VAL A 225 -5.38 2.12 10.24
C VAL A 225 -6.89 2.22 10.03
N ALA A 226 -7.52 1.13 9.59
CA ALA A 226 -8.96 0.98 9.54
C ALA A 226 -9.42 0.20 10.77
N VAL A 227 -10.31 0.78 11.58
CA VAL A 227 -10.94 0.13 12.74
C VAL A 227 -12.41 -0.05 12.45
N ILE A 228 -12.85 -1.30 12.37
CA ILE A 228 -14.21 -1.66 11.96
C ILE A 228 -14.86 -2.46 13.07
N ALA A 229 -16.04 -2.04 13.53
CA ALA A 229 -16.81 -2.77 14.54
C ALA A 229 -17.11 -4.19 14.06
N ALA A 230 -16.92 -5.19 14.93
CA ALA A 230 -17.05 -6.61 14.59
C ALA A 230 -18.30 -6.97 13.76
N PRO A 231 -19.55 -6.60 14.17
CA PRO A 231 -20.73 -6.93 13.38
C PRO A 231 -20.74 -6.31 11.98
N VAL A 232 -20.18 -5.10 11.84
CA VAL A 232 -20.10 -4.37 10.57
C VAL A 232 -19.02 -4.98 9.68
N PHE A 233 -17.87 -5.32 10.23
CA PHE A 233 -16.81 -6.02 9.52
C PHE A 233 -17.34 -7.35 8.96
N ASP A 234 -18.01 -8.15 9.79
CA ASP A 234 -18.51 -9.47 9.40
C ASP A 234 -19.60 -9.38 8.33
N ALA A 235 -20.42 -8.32 8.35
CA ALA A 235 -21.42 -8.07 7.32
C ALA A 235 -20.77 -7.62 5.99
N LEU A 236 -19.92 -6.59 6.04
CA LEU A 236 -19.27 -6.00 4.86
C LEU A 236 -18.37 -7.01 4.14
N PHE A 237 -17.68 -7.86 4.90
CA PHE A 237 -16.70 -8.83 4.37
C PHE A 237 -17.17 -10.28 4.54
N SER A 238 -18.48 -10.50 4.54
CA SER A 238 -19.08 -11.84 4.64
C SER A 238 -18.62 -12.80 3.52
N ASN A 239 -18.30 -12.25 2.35
CA ASN A 239 -17.78 -12.98 1.19
C ASN A 239 -16.26 -12.83 1.02
N MET A 240 -15.53 -12.52 2.10
CA MET A 240 -14.10 -12.27 2.03
C MET A 240 -13.36 -13.44 1.39
N VAL A 241 -12.56 -13.16 0.36
CA VAL A 241 -11.82 -14.18 -0.36
C VAL A 241 -10.60 -14.65 0.43
N ALA A 242 -10.39 -15.96 0.43
CA ALA A 242 -9.23 -16.58 1.08
C ALA A 242 -7.90 -16.24 0.36
N VAL A 243 -7.96 -16.09 -0.96
CA VAL A 243 -6.85 -15.81 -1.87
C VAL A 243 -7.41 -14.97 -3.03
N ASN A 244 -6.74 -13.89 -3.39
CA ASN A 244 -7.03 -13.05 -4.57
C ASN A 244 -5.85 -13.11 -5.57
N GLU A 245 -5.94 -12.41 -6.71
CA GLU A 245 -4.86 -12.39 -7.72
C GLU A 245 -3.51 -11.90 -7.17
N GLU A 246 -3.52 -11.12 -6.09
CA GLU A 246 -2.33 -10.52 -5.48
C GLU A 246 -1.69 -11.40 -4.37
N GLY A 247 -2.41 -12.40 -3.86
CA GLY A 247 -1.91 -13.32 -2.82
C GLY A 247 -2.98 -13.87 -1.88
N ALA A 248 -2.55 -14.42 -0.73
CA ALA A 248 -3.45 -15.00 0.27
C ALA A 248 -3.65 -14.06 1.47
N ALA A 249 -4.89 -13.87 1.92
CA ALA A 249 -5.14 -13.32 3.26
C ALA A 249 -4.68 -14.38 4.27
N VAL A 250 -3.66 -14.09 5.10
CA VAL A 250 -3.11 -15.12 5.99
C VAL A 250 -3.37 -14.77 7.45
N SER A 251 -4.17 -15.62 8.10
CA SER A 251 -4.13 -15.79 9.56
C SER A 251 -2.95 -16.69 9.93
N THR A 252 -2.15 -16.26 10.90
CA THR A 252 -1.08 -17.08 11.48
C THR A 252 -1.59 -18.08 12.52
N GLU A 253 -2.90 -18.21 12.72
CA GLU A 253 -3.52 -19.28 13.50
C GLU A 253 -4.57 -20.03 12.67
N ALA A 254 -4.43 -21.35 12.62
CA ALA A 254 -5.43 -22.33 12.19
C ALA A 254 -5.90 -22.35 10.72
N GLY A 255 -5.03 -22.08 9.74
CA GLY A 255 -5.24 -22.54 8.36
C GLY A 255 -6.53 -22.07 7.66
N ARG A 256 -7.22 -21.07 8.22
CA ARG A 256 -8.39 -20.42 7.66
C ARG A 256 -8.06 -18.93 7.48
N PRO A 257 -7.86 -18.48 6.22
CA PRO A 257 -7.55 -17.10 5.83
C PRO A 257 -8.40 -16.00 6.50
N THR A 258 -9.61 -16.33 6.94
CA THR A 258 -10.63 -15.37 7.32
C THR A 258 -10.67 -14.95 8.79
N VAL A 259 -9.94 -15.63 9.68
CA VAL A 259 -10.06 -15.42 11.15
C VAL A 259 -9.26 -14.20 11.66
N GLY A 260 -8.23 -13.77 10.92
CA GLY A 260 -7.35 -12.68 11.33
C GLY A 260 -6.41 -13.02 12.50
N ILE A 261 -5.36 -12.23 12.65
CA ILE A 261 -4.34 -12.38 13.70
C ILE A 261 -4.83 -11.66 14.97
N PRO A 262 -4.72 -12.23 16.18
CA PRO A 262 -5.01 -11.49 17.41
C PRO A 262 -4.25 -10.16 17.46
N PHE A 263 -4.95 -9.04 17.71
CA PHE A 263 -4.30 -7.75 17.93
C PHE A 263 -3.86 -7.64 19.40
N THR A 264 -2.78 -8.36 19.73
CA THR A 264 -2.22 -8.48 21.10
C THR A 264 -0.71 -8.27 21.10
N GLU A 265 -0.15 -8.02 22.29
CA GLU A 265 1.29 -7.82 22.45
C GLU A 265 2.08 -9.07 22.03
N ALA A 266 1.59 -10.26 22.41
CA ALA A 266 2.21 -11.53 22.07
C ALA A 266 2.23 -11.78 20.54
N ALA A 267 1.13 -11.49 19.84
CA ALA A 267 1.08 -11.61 18.39
C ALA A 267 2.01 -10.59 17.71
N ARG A 268 2.06 -9.34 18.21
CA ARG A 268 2.99 -8.31 17.76
C ARG A 268 4.44 -8.75 17.91
N GLU A 269 4.85 -9.26 19.07
CA GLU A 269 6.23 -9.72 19.28
C GLU A 269 6.59 -10.91 18.38
N ARG A 270 5.67 -11.88 18.21
CA ARG A 270 5.87 -13.00 17.28
C ARG A 270 6.05 -12.52 15.84
N LEU A 271 5.29 -11.53 15.40
CA LEU A 271 5.38 -10.99 14.04
C LEU A 271 6.73 -10.31 13.74
N ARG A 272 7.54 -9.95 14.74
CA ARG A 272 8.87 -9.35 14.52
C ARG A 272 9.85 -10.32 13.86
N THR A 273 9.65 -11.63 14.03
CA THR A 273 10.46 -12.68 13.40
C THR A 273 9.88 -13.18 12.08
N GLU A 274 8.67 -12.77 11.73
CA GLU A 274 8.04 -13.08 10.44
C GLU A 274 8.58 -12.16 9.34
N PRO A 275 8.54 -12.57 8.06
CA PRO A 275 8.99 -11.77 6.92
C PRO A 275 7.99 -10.65 6.61
N LEU A 276 7.81 -9.71 7.53
CA LEU A 276 7.01 -8.50 7.32
C LEU A 276 7.76 -7.52 6.41
N SER A 277 7.03 -6.89 5.51
CA SER A 277 7.53 -5.66 4.88
C SER A 277 7.83 -4.60 5.95
N PRO A 278 8.82 -3.70 5.73
CA PRO A 278 9.13 -2.61 6.67
C PRO A 278 7.90 -1.75 7.01
N ILE A 279 7.03 -1.57 6.04
CA ILE A 279 5.81 -0.78 6.11
C ILE A 279 4.77 -1.42 6.99
N SER A 280 4.53 -2.72 6.84
CA SER A 280 3.62 -3.44 7.74
C SER A 280 4.11 -3.44 9.17
N ARG A 281 5.42 -3.59 9.36
CA ARG A 281 6.01 -3.44 10.68
C ARG A 281 5.74 -2.05 11.25
N ALA A 282 5.94 -0.99 10.48
CA ALA A 282 5.64 0.38 10.91
C ALA A 282 4.14 0.56 11.24
N CYS A 283 3.22 0.07 10.40
CA CYS A 283 1.77 0.14 10.68
C CYS A 283 1.39 -0.58 11.96
N ILE A 284 1.89 -1.80 12.19
CA ILE A 284 1.60 -2.58 13.40
C ILE A 284 2.15 -1.87 14.65
N GLU A 285 3.38 -1.35 14.59
CA GLU A 285 3.97 -0.63 15.72
C GLU A 285 3.23 0.68 16.03
N LEU A 286 2.84 1.46 15.01
CA LEU A 286 2.06 2.68 15.17
C LEU A 286 0.67 2.38 15.72
N ALA A 287 -0.02 1.40 15.15
CA ALA A 287 -1.34 0.98 15.63
C ALA A 287 -1.28 0.50 17.08
N TRP A 288 -0.26 -0.29 17.44
CA TRP A 288 -0.05 -0.72 18.82
C TRP A 288 0.23 0.46 19.75
N ARG A 289 1.10 1.40 19.35
CA ARG A 289 1.42 2.60 20.12
C ARG A 289 0.19 3.45 20.41
N TYR A 290 -0.69 3.64 19.42
CA TYR A 290 -1.88 4.49 19.52
C TYR A 290 -3.17 3.73 19.82
N ARG A 291 -3.10 2.44 20.16
CA ARG A 291 -4.25 1.54 20.30
C ARG A 291 -5.39 2.06 21.16
N HIS A 292 -5.11 2.76 22.25
CA HIS A 292 -6.16 3.30 23.13
C HIS A 292 -6.99 4.39 22.45
N GLN A 293 -6.38 5.20 21.58
CA GLN A 293 -7.09 6.21 20.79
C GLN A 293 -7.84 5.56 19.62
N LEU A 294 -7.21 4.58 18.96
CA LEU A 294 -7.77 3.91 17.79
C LEU A 294 -8.97 3.00 18.13
N LEU A 295 -8.92 2.31 19.28
CA LEU A 295 -9.92 1.34 19.71
C LEU A 295 -10.98 1.93 20.64
N GLY A 296 -10.75 3.16 21.12
CA GLY A 296 -11.74 3.93 21.88
C GLY A 296 -13.06 4.08 21.12
N PRO A 297 -14.17 4.38 21.81
CA PRO A 297 -15.47 4.58 21.18
C PRO A 297 -15.43 5.64 20.07
#